data_AF-A0A177MYR2-F1
#
_entry.id   AF-A0A177MYR2-F1
#
_cell.length_a   1.000
_cell.length_b   1.000
_cell.length_c   1.000
_cell.angle_alpha   90.00
_cell.angle_beta   90.00
_cell.angle_gamma   90.00
#
_symmetry.space_group_name_H-M   'P 1'
#
loop_
_entity.id
_entity.type
_entity.pdbx_description
1 polymer ?
#
loop_
_entity_poly.entity_id
_entity_poly.type
_entity_poly.pdbx_seq_one_letter_code
_entity_poly.pdbx_strand_id
1 'polypeptide(L)'
;MKACIHRACCVLMLTLQPAFAAELDKQTVESAKRFLAAYLDYTNTSNINLLTLYSETAKIKVTVTTLDRTTTERDFSGHVWKQLLRETWYNGQPSIEPIELHDVTIKSLGVNTLAIAAHRYAMRRCYWDNNYQLVIEKTATSGYLIVSENLIIDHQNQCQRPETTTIKQEIQIVPH
;
A
#
# COMPACT_ATOMS: atom_id res chain seq x y z
N MET A 1 -50.52 14.75 52.53
CA MET A 1 -50.10 15.67 51.44
C MET A 1 -48.60 15.57 51.27
N LYS A 2 -48.18 15.27 50.02
CA LYS A 2 -46.88 15.44 49.35
C LYS A 2 -45.56 15.10 50.06
N ALA A 3 -44.89 14.10 49.47
CA ALA A 3 -43.49 13.73 49.63
C ALA A 3 -42.54 14.72 48.94
N CYS A 4 -41.27 14.75 49.37
CA CYS A 4 -40.16 15.12 48.49
C CYS A 4 -38.84 14.52 48.99
N ILE A 5 -38.40 13.42 48.36
CA ILE A 5 -37.06 12.84 48.53
C ILE A 5 -36.24 13.30 47.34
N HIS A 6 -35.24 14.15 47.56
CA HIS A 6 -34.29 14.56 46.54
C HIS A 6 -33.29 13.43 46.29
N ARG A 7 -33.41 12.77 45.13
CA ARG A 7 -32.38 11.86 44.61
C ARG A 7 -31.24 12.69 44.03
N ALA A 8 -30.09 12.66 44.69
CA ALA A 8 -28.83 13.10 44.10
C ALA A 8 -28.42 12.12 43.00
N CYS A 9 -28.49 12.56 41.75
CA CYS A 9 -28.05 11.81 40.58
C CYS A 9 -26.53 12.04 40.43
N CYS A 10 -25.72 11.07 40.87
CA CYS A 10 -24.29 11.05 40.55
C CYS A 10 -24.14 10.76 39.05
N VAL A 11 -23.90 11.81 38.26
CA VAL A 11 -23.52 11.69 36.86
C VAL A 11 -22.07 11.20 36.82
N LEU A 12 -21.90 9.91 36.50
CA LEU A 12 -20.62 9.33 36.12
C LEU A 12 -20.19 9.99 34.80
N MET A 13 -19.25 10.94 34.84
CA MET A 13 -18.59 11.43 33.63
C MET A 13 -17.67 10.33 33.10
N LEU A 14 -18.19 9.50 32.20
CA LEU A 14 -17.38 8.74 31.26
C LEU A 14 -16.68 9.76 30.36
N THR A 15 -15.43 10.07 30.68
CA THR A 15 -14.53 10.79 29.79
C THR A 15 -14.27 9.91 28.56
N LEU A 16 -15.08 10.12 27.51
CA LEU A 16 -14.72 9.71 26.16
C LEU A 16 -13.41 10.41 25.83
N GLN A 17 -12.29 9.71 26.01
CA GLN A 17 -11.04 10.14 25.39
C GLN A 17 -11.27 10.06 23.87
N PRO A 18 -11.15 11.17 23.14
CA PRO A 18 -11.11 11.10 21.69
C PRO A 18 -9.95 10.17 21.33
N ALA A 19 -10.22 9.18 20.48
CA ALA A 19 -9.16 8.46 19.79
C ALA A 19 -8.47 9.48 18.88
N PHE A 20 -7.47 10.20 19.42
CA PHE A 20 -6.66 11.13 18.66
C PHE A 20 -5.85 10.33 17.65
N ALA A 21 -6.27 10.36 16.39
CA ALA A 21 -5.44 9.94 15.28
C ALA A 21 -4.25 10.90 15.21
N ALA A 22 -3.03 10.39 15.42
CA ALA A 22 -1.83 11.21 15.35
C ALA A 22 -1.48 11.51 13.89
N GLU A 23 -1.29 12.78 13.56
CA GLU A 23 -0.71 13.22 12.29
C GLU A 23 0.65 12.55 12.08
N LEU A 24 0.93 12.08 10.86
CA LEU A 24 2.25 11.53 10.53
C LEU A 24 3.28 12.65 10.61
N ASP A 25 4.32 12.45 11.40
CA ASP A 25 5.40 13.42 11.48
C ASP A 25 6.12 13.54 10.12
N LYS A 26 6.66 14.74 9.87
CA LYS A 26 7.34 15.07 8.61
C LYS A 26 8.45 14.07 8.25
N GLN A 27 9.19 13.55 9.22
CA GLN A 27 10.29 12.62 8.96
C GLN A 27 9.77 11.25 8.51
N THR A 28 8.65 10.80 9.06
CA THR A 28 7.96 9.58 8.63
C THR A 28 7.45 9.71 7.19
N VAL A 29 6.82 10.83 6.84
CA VAL A 29 6.36 11.10 5.47
C VAL A 29 7.53 11.11 4.48
N GLU A 30 8.61 11.82 4.78
CA GLU A 30 9.79 11.87 3.90
C GLU A 30 10.49 10.51 3.75
N SER A 31 10.47 9.69 4.80
CA SER A 31 11.03 8.34 4.75
C SER A 31 10.17 7.39 3.89
N ALA A 32 8.84 7.50 3.98
CA ALA A 32 7.93 6.76 3.11
C ALA A 32 8.06 7.17 1.64
N LYS A 33 8.24 8.47 1.36
CA LYS A 33 8.52 8.97 0.00
C LYS A 33 9.81 8.40 -0.57
N ARG A 34 10.90 8.38 0.21
CA ARG A 34 12.17 7.77 -0.20
C ARG A 34 12.02 6.27 -0.48
N PHE A 35 11.28 5.56 0.36
CA PHE A 35 10.96 4.16 0.13
C PHE A 35 10.23 3.95 -1.20
N LEU A 36 9.16 4.72 -1.46
CA LEU A 36 8.38 4.62 -2.69
C LEU A 36 9.21 4.98 -3.94
N ALA A 37 10.08 5.98 -3.84
CA ALA A 37 10.99 6.34 -4.92
C ALA A 37 11.95 5.19 -5.25
N ALA A 38 12.52 4.52 -4.24
CA ALA A 38 13.38 3.35 -4.45
C ALA A 38 12.59 2.16 -5.01
N TYR A 39 11.37 1.91 -4.52
CA TYR A 39 10.50 0.85 -5.04
C TYR A 39 10.18 1.06 -6.53
N LEU A 40 9.81 2.29 -6.93
CA LEU A 40 9.55 2.64 -8.31
C LEU A 40 10.79 2.55 -9.18
N ASP A 41 11.93 3.08 -8.73
CA ASP A 41 13.20 2.99 -9.45
C ASP A 41 13.57 1.53 -9.71
N TYR A 42 13.55 0.68 -8.68
CA TYR A 42 13.92 -0.73 -8.82
C TYR A 42 12.94 -1.53 -9.66
N THR A 43 11.65 -1.22 -9.58
CA THR A 43 10.62 -1.83 -10.43
C THR A 43 10.82 -1.44 -11.89
N ASN A 44 10.99 -0.15 -12.16
CA ASN A 44 10.98 0.41 -13.51
C ASN A 44 12.28 0.19 -14.27
N THR A 45 13.40 0.10 -13.57
CA THR A 45 14.71 -0.24 -14.15
C THR A 45 14.96 -1.74 -14.20
N SER A 46 14.03 -2.55 -13.65
CA SER A 46 14.29 -3.96 -13.38
C SER A 46 15.64 -4.10 -12.68
N ASN A 47 15.72 -3.63 -11.42
CA ASN A 47 16.87 -3.78 -10.53
C ASN A 47 16.62 -4.83 -9.44
N ILE A 48 17.49 -5.84 -9.34
CA ILE A 48 17.32 -7.00 -8.43
C ILE A 48 17.23 -6.59 -6.95
N ASN A 49 17.69 -5.39 -6.61
CA ASN A 49 17.53 -4.80 -5.28
C ASN A 49 16.06 -4.59 -4.88
N LEU A 50 15.10 -4.67 -5.82
CA LEU A 50 13.67 -4.76 -5.48
C LEU A 50 13.41 -5.88 -4.46
N LEU A 51 14.09 -7.02 -4.58
CA LEU A 51 13.89 -8.17 -3.68
C LEU A 51 14.26 -7.84 -2.22
N THR A 52 15.16 -6.88 -1.99
CA THR A 52 15.55 -6.49 -0.63
C THR A 52 14.50 -5.62 0.06
N LEU A 53 13.54 -5.07 -0.70
CA LEU A 53 12.45 -4.28 -0.14
C LEU A 53 11.36 -5.15 0.49
N TYR A 54 11.26 -6.43 0.16
CA TYR A 54 10.25 -7.33 0.73
C TYR A 54 10.76 -7.98 2.02
N SER A 55 9.89 -8.09 3.04
CA SER A 55 10.12 -9.01 4.16
C SER A 55 10.02 -10.46 3.66
N GLU A 56 10.77 -11.39 4.26
CA GLU A 56 10.62 -12.83 3.99
C GLU A 56 9.23 -13.35 4.37
N THR A 57 8.59 -12.71 5.37
CA THR A 57 7.26 -13.06 5.88
C THR A 57 6.14 -12.22 5.29
N ALA A 58 6.42 -11.43 4.24
CA ALA A 58 5.40 -10.59 3.62
C ALA A 58 4.20 -11.42 3.13
N LYS A 59 3.01 -10.82 3.16
CA LYS A 59 1.77 -11.43 2.64
C LYS A 59 1.41 -10.78 1.32
N ILE A 60 1.57 -11.51 0.23
CA ILE A 60 1.34 -10.98 -1.12
C ILE A 60 0.10 -11.64 -1.68
N LYS A 61 -0.94 -10.85 -1.95
CA LYS A 61 -2.14 -11.30 -2.64
C LYS A 61 -2.10 -10.80 -4.08
N VAL A 62 -2.27 -11.71 -5.03
CA VAL A 62 -2.32 -11.39 -6.45
C VAL A 62 -3.63 -11.90 -7.02
N THR A 63 -4.43 -10.99 -7.57
CA THR A 63 -5.64 -11.32 -8.33
C THR A 63 -5.38 -11.07 -9.80
N VAL A 64 -5.52 -12.10 -10.64
CA VAL A 64 -5.32 -12.02 -12.08
C VAL A 64 -6.63 -12.27 -12.79
N THR A 65 -7.09 -11.30 -13.58
CA THR A 65 -8.20 -11.43 -14.52
C THR A 65 -7.64 -11.48 -15.93
N THR A 66 -7.85 -12.61 -16.60
CA THR A 66 -7.38 -12.85 -17.97
C THR A 66 -8.38 -12.34 -19.01
N LEU A 67 -7.98 -12.30 -20.28
CA LEU A 67 -8.81 -11.78 -21.38
C LEU A 67 -10.12 -12.55 -21.57
N ASP A 68 -10.20 -13.81 -21.17
CA ASP A 68 -11.43 -14.62 -21.23
C ASP A 68 -12.35 -14.42 -20.01
N ARG A 69 -12.01 -13.48 -19.12
CA ARG A 69 -12.68 -13.17 -17.84
C ARG A 69 -12.52 -14.23 -16.76
N THR A 70 -11.60 -15.17 -16.91
CA THR A 70 -11.20 -16.05 -15.81
C THR A 70 -10.41 -15.24 -14.79
N THR A 71 -10.92 -15.18 -13.56
CA THR A 71 -10.24 -14.57 -12.41
C THR A 71 -9.63 -15.67 -11.54
N THR A 72 -8.37 -15.49 -11.18
CA THR A 72 -7.67 -16.36 -10.23
C THR A 72 -7.04 -15.51 -9.13
N GLU A 73 -7.10 -15.99 -7.89
CA GLU A 73 -6.42 -15.38 -6.76
C GLU A 73 -5.31 -16.30 -6.26
N ARG A 74 -4.18 -15.72 -5.88
CA ARG A 74 -3.05 -16.43 -5.29
C ARG A 74 -2.47 -15.64 -4.15
N ASP A 75 -2.18 -16.32 -3.06
CA ASP A 75 -1.44 -15.79 -1.93
C ASP A 75 -0.02 -16.35 -1.93
N PHE A 76 0.96 -15.49 -1.65
CA PHE A 76 2.36 -15.85 -1.53
C PHE A 76 2.94 -15.32 -0.22
N SER A 77 3.86 -16.09 0.35
CA SER A 77 4.79 -15.54 1.34
C SER A 77 5.82 -14.67 0.62
N GLY A 78 6.43 -13.73 1.35
CA GLY A 78 7.50 -12.88 0.82
C GLY A 78 8.67 -13.69 0.27
N HIS A 79 9.04 -14.78 0.93
CA HIS A 79 10.06 -15.71 0.44
C HIS A 79 9.71 -16.28 -0.95
N VAL A 80 8.50 -16.84 -1.11
CA VAL A 80 8.04 -17.41 -2.39
C VAL A 80 7.91 -16.32 -3.44
N TRP A 81 7.40 -15.14 -3.07
CA TRP A 81 7.30 -14.01 -3.97
C TRP A 81 8.66 -13.57 -4.51
N LYS A 82 9.67 -13.41 -3.64
CA LYS A 82 11.04 -13.09 -4.04
C LYS A 82 11.63 -14.13 -4.98
N GLN A 83 11.36 -15.42 -4.72
CA GLN A 83 11.81 -16.50 -5.60
C GLN A 83 11.15 -16.37 -6.99
N LEU A 84 9.84 -16.17 -7.05
CA LEU A 84 9.11 -15.97 -8.31
C LEU A 84 9.65 -14.77 -9.10
N LEU A 85 9.83 -13.63 -8.44
CA LEU A 85 10.41 -12.43 -9.05
C LEU A 85 11.83 -12.68 -9.56
N ARG A 86 12.64 -13.46 -8.84
CA ARG A 86 13.99 -13.82 -9.26
C ARG A 86 13.99 -14.76 -10.46
N GLU A 87 13.18 -15.81 -10.45
CA GLU A 87 13.12 -16.80 -11.54
C GLU A 87 12.69 -16.15 -12.86
N THR A 88 11.67 -15.32 -12.79
CA THR A 88 11.14 -14.62 -13.95
C THR A 88 12.13 -13.59 -14.53
N TRP A 89 13.01 -13.04 -13.70
CA TRP A 89 14.12 -12.18 -14.11
C TRP A 89 15.11 -12.87 -15.05
N TYR A 90 15.51 -14.09 -14.70
CA TYR A 90 16.54 -14.84 -15.44
C TYR A 90 15.95 -15.57 -16.66
N ASN A 91 14.64 -15.79 -16.68
CA ASN A 91 13.95 -16.51 -17.76
C ASN A 91 13.43 -15.60 -18.88
N GLY A 92 13.74 -14.29 -18.85
CA GLY A 92 13.34 -13.34 -19.89
C GLY A 92 11.83 -13.10 -20.00
N GLN A 93 11.05 -13.52 -19.00
CA GLN A 93 9.61 -13.29 -18.96
C GLN A 93 9.29 -11.97 -18.22
N PRO A 94 8.28 -11.22 -18.67
CA PRO A 94 7.91 -9.96 -18.03
C PRO A 94 7.16 -10.22 -16.72
N SER A 95 7.88 -10.46 -15.63
CA SER A 95 7.28 -10.49 -14.29
C SER A 95 7.14 -9.11 -13.68
N ILE A 96 8.13 -8.26 -13.92
CA ILE A 96 8.17 -6.90 -13.43
C ILE A 96 8.16 -6.00 -14.65
N GLU A 97 7.05 -5.30 -14.80
CA GLU A 97 6.93 -4.26 -15.80
C GLU A 97 7.05 -2.89 -15.14
N PRO A 98 7.54 -1.88 -15.87
CA PRO A 98 7.50 -0.51 -15.41
C PRO A 98 6.09 -0.07 -15.05
N ILE A 99 5.98 0.67 -13.95
CA ILE A 99 4.73 1.18 -13.40
C ILE A 99 4.79 2.66 -13.09
N GLU A 100 3.61 3.27 -13.02
CA GLU A 100 3.37 4.57 -12.41
C GLU A 100 2.38 4.41 -11.25
N LEU A 101 2.52 5.21 -10.20
CA LEU A 101 1.56 5.29 -9.10
C LEU A 101 0.91 6.68 -9.09
N HIS A 102 -0.42 6.70 -9.01
CA HIS A 102 -1.23 7.91 -8.96
C HIS A 102 -2.09 7.94 -7.71
N ASP A 103 -2.48 9.14 -7.28
CA ASP A 103 -3.38 9.37 -6.13
C ASP A 103 -2.90 8.64 -4.87
N VAL A 104 -1.59 8.70 -4.61
CA VAL A 104 -0.94 7.97 -3.52
C VAL A 104 -1.34 8.55 -2.18
N THR A 105 -1.93 7.72 -1.32
CA THR A 105 -2.26 8.04 0.07
C THR A 105 -1.41 7.22 1.02
N ILE A 106 -1.02 7.81 2.16
CA ILE A 106 -0.21 7.14 3.20
C ILE A 106 -0.92 7.31 4.54
N LYS A 107 -1.16 6.21 5.24
CA LYS A 107 -1.84 6.19 6.54
C LYS A 107 -1.02 5.40 7.56
N SER A 108 -0.98 5.87 8.80
CA SER A 108 -0.43 5.07 9.90
C SER A 108 -1.38 3.93 10.25
N LEU A 109 -0.85 2.71 10.37
CA LEU A 109 -1.53 1.57 11.00
C LEU A 109 -0.98 1.27 12.41
N GLY A 110 0.06 2.01 12.83
CA GLY A 110 0.78 1.80 14.07
C GLY A 110 2.09 2.58 14.07
N VAL A 111 2.85 2.52 15.16
CA VAL A 111 4.07 3.34 15.35
C VAL A 111 5.09 3.15 14.21
N ASN A 112 5.21 1.92 13.70
CA ASN A 112 6.21 1.58 12.69
C ASN A 112 5.59 1.09 11.37
N THR A 113 4.27 1.14 11.23
CA THR A 113 3.57 0.46 10.13
C THR A 113 2.74 1.48 9.36
N LEU A 114 2.94 1.54 8.04
CA LEU A 114 2.24 2.45 7.15
C LEU A 114 1.49 1.66 6.08
N ALA A 115 0.24 2.01 5.84
CA ALA A 115 -0.52 1.60 4.67
C ALA A 115 -0.38 2.65 3.57
N ILE A 116 -0.18 2.17 2.35
CA ILE A 116 -0.09 2.96 1.13
C ILE A 116 -1.16 2.44 0.19
N ALA A 117 -2.00 3.33 -0.33
CA ALA A 117 -2.97 3.02 -1.37
C ALA A 117 -2.77 3.95 -2.57
N ALA A 118 -2.93 3.44 -3.77
CA ALA A 118 -2.73 4.19 -5.01
C ALA A 118 -3.50 3.57 -6.18
N HIS A 119 -3.54 4.28 -7.30
CA HIS A 119 -3.82 3.70 -8.60
C HIS A 119 -2.49 3.33 -9.28
N ARG A 120 -2.29 2.05 -9.60
CA ARG A 120 -1.06 1.55 -10.24
C ARG A 120 -1.30 1.33 -11.72
N TYR A 121 -0.58 2.09 -12.55
CA TYR A 121 -0.60 1.92 -14.00
C TYR A 121 0.57 1.05 -14.46
N ALA A 122 0.29 -0.04 -15.16
CA ALA A 122 1.29 -0.90 -15.78
C ALA A 122 1.61 -0.42 -17.20
N MET A 123 2.83 0.06 -17.41
CA MET A 123 3.18 0.82 -18.63
C MET A 123 3.32 -0.05 -19.88
N ARG A 124 3.76 -1.32 -19.75
CA ARG A 124 3.99 -2.20 -20.91
C ARG A 124 2.72 -2.88 -21.38
N ARG A 125 1.96 -3.46 -20.46
CA ARG A 125 0.68 -4.13 -20.76
C ARG A 125 -0.52 -3.18 -20.72
N CYS A 126 -0.28 -1.91 -20.44
CA CYS A 126 -1.24 -0.81 -20.55
C CYS A 126 -2.54 -1.07 -19.79
N TYR A 127 -2.45 -1.43 -18.51
CA TYR A 127 -3.63 -1.65 -17.66
C TYR A 127 -3.55 -0.91 -16.33
N TRP A 128 -4.71 -0.67 -15.72
CA TRP A 128 -4.83 -0.06 -14.39
C TRP A 128 -5.15 -1.10 -13.31
N ASP A 129 -4.50 -0.95 -12.16
CA ASP A 129 -4.95 -1.47 -10.88
C ASP A 129 -5.43 -0.29 -10.03
N ASN A 130 -6.74 -0.11 -9.95
CA ASN A 130 -7.37 1.01 -9.24
C ASN A 130 -7.48 0.77 -7.72
N ASN A 131 -7.06 -0.39 -7.22
CA ASN A 131 -7.17 -0.75 -5.80
C ASN A 131 -5.82 -1.24 -5.25
N TYR A 132 -4.72 -0.74 -5.80
CA TYR A 132 -3.38 -1.14 -5.39
C TYR A 132 -3.13 -0.74 -3.93
N GLN A 133 -2.66 -1.71 -3.13
CA GLN A 133 -2.38 -1.51 -1.71
C GLN A 133 -1.05 -2.14 -1.32
N LEU A 134 -0.29 -1.41 -0.51
CA LEU A 134 1.01 -1.81 0.00
C LEU A 134 1.07 -1.47 1.50
N VAL A 135 1.58 -2.38 2.32
CA VAL A 135 1.87 -2.11 3.73
C VAL A 135 3.37 -2.25 3.95
N ILE A 136 3.95 -1.22 4.55
CA ILE A 136 5.38 -1.18 4.89
C ILE A 136 5.58 -1.07 6.38
N GLU A 137 6.61 -1.73 6.88
CA GLU A 137 6.99 -1.71 8.30
C GLU A 137 8.44 -1.26 8.45
N LYS A 138 8.68 -0.34 9.39
CA LYS A 138 10.00 0.18 9.71
C LYS A 138 10.78 -0.87 10.49
N THR A 139 11.91 -1.29 9.95
CA THR A 139 12.83 -2.18 10.62
C THR A 139 13.78 -1.40 11.53
N ALA A 140 14.41 -2.11 12.47
CA ALA A 140 15.37 -1.53 13.39
C ALA A 140 16.67 -1.02 12.69
N THR A 141 16.98 -1.51 11.49
CA THR A 141 18.32 -1.37 10.89
C THR A 141 18.35 -0.90 9.44
N SER A 142 17.26 -1.03 8.67
CA SER A 142 17.30 -0.95 7.20
C SER A 142 16.19 -0.10 6.56
N GLY A 143 15.48 0.72 7.34
CA GLY A 143 14.38 1.54 6.82
C GLY A 143 13.08 0.75 6.72
N TYR A 144 12.29 0.93 5.67
CA TYR A 144 11.02 0.23 5.51
C TYR A 144 11.18 -1.05 4.69
N LEU A 145 10.41 -2.09 5.06
CA LEU A 145 10.19 -3.28 4.25
C LEU A 145 8.70 -3.47 3.96
N ILE A 146 8.39 -4.04 2.81
CA ILE A 146 7.05 -4.49 2.42
C ILE A 146 6.70 -5.71 3.26
N VAL A 147 5.62 -5.61 4.02
CA VAL A 147 5.05 -6.70 4.83
C VAL A 147 3.71 -7.18 4.28
N SER A 148 3.06 -6.39 3.42
CA SER A 148 1.88 -6.83 2.66
C SER A 148 1.80 -6.11 1.33
N GLU A 149 1.32 -6.78 0.29
CA GLU A 149 0.98 -6.16 -0.99
C GLU A 149 -0.26 -6.85 -1.57
N ASN A 150 -1.19 -6.06 -2.09
CA ASN A 150 -2.33 -6.56 -2.85
C ASN A 150 -2.23 -6.00 -4.27
N LEU A 151 -2.12 -6.89 -5.24
CA LEU A 151 -1.90 -6.59 -6.64
C LEU A 151 -3.06 -7.13 -7.48
N ILE A 152 -3.65 -6.28 -8.30
CA ILE A 152 -4.62 -6.70 -9.30
C ILE A 152 -3.97 -6.59 -10.69
N ILE A 153 -4.02 -7.69 -11.44
CA ILE A 153 -3.60 -7.76 -12.84
C ILE A 153 -4.86 -8.01 -13.65
N ASP A 154 -5.49 -6.94 -14.13
CA ASP A 154 -6.67 -7.03 -14.98
C ASP A 154 -6.28 -6.72 -16.43
N HIS A 155 -6.15 -7.77 -17.25
CA HIS A 155 -5.79 -7.64 -18.65
C HIS A 155 -6.90 -7.02 -19.52
N GLN A 156 -8.11 -6.83 -19.01
CA GLN A 156 -9.21 -6.13 -19.71
C GLN A 156 -9.30 -4.65 -19.34
N ASN A 157 -8.72 -4.23 -18.21
CA ASN A 157 -8.69 -2.83 -17.78
C ASN A 157 -7.64 -2.02 -18.58
N GLN A 158 -7.68 -2.16 -19.92
CA GLN A 158 -6.73 -1.60 -20.86
C GLN A 158 -6.96 -0.11 -21.11
N CYS A 159 -5.86 0.61 -21.34
CA CYS A 159 -5.80 2.07 -21.28
C CYS A 159 -6.65 2.84 -22.32
N GLN A 160 -7.41 3.83 -21.83
CA GLN A 160 -7.20 5.20 -22.28
C GLN A 160 -6.01 5.77 -21.50
N ARG A 161 -4.91 6.07 -22.19
CA ARG A 161 -3.73 6.69 -21.57
C ARG A 161 -4.10 8.13 -21.19
N PRO A 162 -3.95 8.59 -19.94
CA PRO A 162 -4.18 10.00 -19.63
C PRO A 162 -3.19 10.85 -20.44
N GLU A 163 -3.69 11.93 -21.06
CA GLU A 163 -2.87 12.84 -21.91
C GLU A 163 -1.70 13.48 -21.14
N THR A 164 -1.80 13.50 -19.82
CA THR A 164 -0.76 13.96 -18.91
C THR A 164 -0.62 12.98 -17.75
N THR A 165 0.61 12.55 -17.48
CA THR A 165 1.00 11.97 -16.18
C THR A 165 0.90 13.09 -15.14
N THR A 166 -0.32 13.39 -14.69
CA THR A 166 -0.48 14.24 -13.51
C THR A 166 -0.18 13.32 -12.34
N ILE A 167 1.04 13.41 -11.81
CA ILE A 167 1.30 13.02 -10.44
C ILE A 167 0.50 14.01 -9.58
N LYS A 168 -0.79 13.76 -9.41
CA LYS A 168 -1.51 14.27 -8.25
C LYS A 168 -0.97 13.47 -7.07
N GLN A 169 0.20 13.86 -6.59
CA GLN A 169 0.57 13.63 -5.21
C GLN A 169 -0.32 14.54 -4.36
N GLU A 170 -1.62 14.31 -4.41
CA GLU A 170 -2.47 14.61 -3.27
C GLU A 170 -2.12 13.53 -2.24
N ILE A 171 -0.96 13.71 -1.60
CA ILE A 171 -0.75 13.13 -0.29
C ILE A 171 -1.80 13.84 0.56
N GLN A 172 -3.00 13.24 0.61
CA GLN A 172 -3.99 13.60 1.61
C GLN A 172 -3.38 13.15 2.93
N ILE A 173 -2.60 14.06 3.50
CA ILE A 173 -2.44 14.16 4.95
C ILE A 173 -3.86 14.46 5.40
N VAL A 174 -4.63 13.42 5.72
CA VAL A 174 -5.99 13.58 6.22
C VAL A 174 -5.85 14.39 7.50
N PRO A 175 -6.29 15.66 7.52
CA PRO A 175 -6.16 16.48 8.70
C PRO A 175 -7.14 15.97 9.75
N HIS A 176 -6.67 15.80 10.96
CA HIS A 176 -7.49 15.82 12.17
C HIS A 176 -6.91 16.83 13.14
#